data_AF-A0A5P9XTU1-F1
#
_entry.id   AF-A0A5P9XTU1-F1
#
_cell.length_a   1.000
_cell.length_b   1.000
_cell.length_c   1.000
_cell.angle_alpha   90.00
_cell.angle_beta   90.00
_cell.angle_gamma   90.00
#
_symmetry.space_group_name_H-M   'P 1'
#
loop_
_entity.id
_entity.type
_entity.pdbx_description
1 polymer ?
#
loop_
_entity_poly.entity_id
_entity_poly.type
_entity_poly.pdbx_seq_one_letter_code
_entity_poly.pdbx_strand_id
1 'polypeptide(L)'
;MDNLIMTPASREILERWRSASVDGRAALWADPAQQLLLHSAWQEDILPYWWSAADNTEGLQVVVDSQSIWAAAGQLPVEILAAAVGIQEEKRALLTAAPLPDLLKLEASAPMPLDMEVDLLSKAVEEADLEHLVPLLQSMADDENARRVVLNRLAQRLADDSHAQGLRSILFGEWHDAAAGLPARSFALGALALLHSHWQQAPGVAVVVPEGRASRDPEVDKPLLHALRERDLPAFMGRIRALGDQPLDAIRQLFLTVTLMIIEGDHRHDPQALMRLYVWLGTLLTLPHRSLRQARKVLFSAAACTFGFAGWQRREDWPDFSTLAAYRDRALSEPVPAHFTWQGALYAAASGTSADWWLQLAERAVAQGNPTGFWPIWRTAQRAGQVTGGPLAWIHPLVVLRFYFD
;
A
#
# COMPACT_ATOMS: atom_id res chain seq x y z
N MET A 1 -5.44 -14.18 25.57
CA MET A 1 -4.93 -15.41 24.93
C MET A 1 -3.44 -15.20 24.77
N ASP A 2 -2.59 -16.05 25.33
CA ASP A 2 -1.14 -15.81 25.32
C ASP A 2 -0.58 -16.04 23.92
N ASN A 3 0.00 -15.00 23.31
CA ASN A 3 0.72 -15.11 22.05
C ASN A 3 2.05 -15.85 22.29
N LEU A 4 2.02 -17.17 22.15
CA LEU A 4 3.17 -18.07 22.35
C LEU A 4 4.27 -17.89 21.29
N ILE A 5 4.02 -17.11 20.24
CA ILE A 5 5.05 -16.76 19.24
C ILE A 5 5.87 -15.57 19.71
N MET A 6 5.29 -14.67 20.50
CA MET A 6 6.01 -13.47 20.93
C MET A 6 7.15 -13.82 21.90
N THR A 7 8.36 -13.33 21.60
CA THR A 7 9.52 -13.57 22.48
C THR A 7 9.40 -12.80 23.81
N PRO A 8 10.08 -13.21 24.89
CA PRO A 8 10.11 -12.44 26.12
C PRO A 8 10.61 -11.00 25.93
N ALA A 9 11.64 -10.81 25.10
CA ALA A 9 12.19 -9.49 24.79
C ALA A 9 11.19 -8.63 24.00
N SER A 10 10.47 -9.22 23.04
CA SER A 10 9.39 -8.56 22.30
C SER A 10 8.28 -8.07 23.24
N ARG A 11 7.88 -8.92 24.20
CA ARG A 11 6.85 -8.55 25.19
C ARG A 11 7.32 -7.38 26.06
N GLU A 12 8.55 -7.47 26.58
CA GLU A 12 9.12 -6.45 27.45
C GLU A 12 9.23 -5.10 26.74
N ILE A 13 9.71 -5.05 25.49
CA ILE A 13 9.86 -3.78 24.77
C ILE A 13 8.49 -3.13 24.48
N LEU A 14 7.46 -3.92 24.18
CA LEU A 14 6.10 -3.42 23.95
C LEU A 14 5.49 -2.87 25.24
N GLU A 15 5.64 -3.58 26.36
CA GLU A 15 5.17 -3.11 27.67
C GLU A 15 5.88 -1.81 28.06
N ARG A 16 7.20 -1.74 27.86
CA ARG A 16 7.99 -0.52 28.08
C ARG A 16 7.52 0.62 27.18
N TRP A 17 7.29 0.38 25.90
CA TRP A 17 6.79 1.39 24.98
C TRP A 17 5.40 1.92 25.37
N ARG A 18 4.46 1.02 25.65
CA ARG A 18 3.07 1.35 26.01
C ARG A 18 3.02 2.15 27.32
N SER A 19 3.83 1.79 28.31
CA SER A 19 3.88 2.45 29.63
C SER A 19 4.80 3.68 29.72
N ALA A 20 5.69 3.90 28.74
CA ALA A 20 6.61 5.03 28.76
C ALA A 20 5.90 6.39 28.58
N SER A 21 6.47 7.41 29.21
CA SER A 21 6.17 8.81 28.91
C SER A 21 6.62 9.17 27.49
N VAL A 22 6.26 10.37 27.02
CA VAL A 22 6.73 10.89 25.71
C VAL A 22 8.26 10.87 25.62
N ASP A 23 8.96 11.42 26.62
CA ASP A 23 10.42 11.40 26.68
C ASP A 23 11.00 9.98 26.72
N GLY A 24 10.32 9.06 27.42
CA GLY A 24 10.71 7.66 27.47
C GLY A 24 10.59 6.96 26.12
N ARG A 25 9.51 7.24 25.37
CA ARG A 25 9.33 6.74 23.99
C ARG A 25 10.36 7.35 23.04
N ALA A 26 10.65 8.64 23.17
CA ALA A 26 11.69 9.31 22.41
C ALA A 26 13.06 8.66 22.64
N ALA A 27 13.40 8.35 23.89
CA ALA A 27 14.65 7.67 24.24
C ALA A 27 14.72 6.25 23.65
N LEU A 28 13.62 5.48 23.69
CA LEU A 28 13.55 4.17 23.06
C LEU A 28 13.68 4.26 21.54
N TRP A 29 13.03 5.23 20.91
CA TRP A 29 13.04 5.40 19.47
C TRP A 29 14.37 5.91 18.92
N ALA A 30 15.13 6.66 19.73
CA ALA A 30 16.44 7.18 19.36
C ALA A 30 17.55 6.10 19.33
N ASP A 31 17.35 4.94 19.98
CA ASP A 31 18.27 3.81 19.92
C ASP A 31 17.88 2.85 18.77
N PRO A 32 18.71 2.71 17.72
CA PRO A 32 18.39 1.84 16.57
C PRO A 32 18.13 0.39 16.94
N ALA A 33 18.79 -0.14 17.97
CA ALA A 33 18.59 -1.53 18.41
C ALA A 33 17.22 -1.69 19.07
N GLN A 34 16.80 -0.72 19.89
CA GLN A 34 15.48 -0.70 20.51
C GLN A 34 14.39 -0.44 19.48
N GLN A 35 14.63 0.44 18.50
CA GLN A 35 13.73 0.69 17.38
C GLN A 35 13.46 -0.60 16.59
N LEU A 36 14.51 -1.33 16.23
CA LEU A 36 14.40 -2.59 15.51
C LEU A 36 13.66 -3.65 16.33
N LEU A 37 13.99 -3.77 17.63
CA LEU A 37 13.35 -4.71 18.54
C LEU A 37 11.85 -4.37 18.71
N LEU A 38 11.51 -3.10 18.86
CA LEU A 38 10.13 -2.62 18.94
C LEU A 38 9.37 -2.97 17.67
N HIS A 39 9.92 -2.66 16.49
CA HIS A 39 9.29 -2.97 15.23
C HIS A 39 9.07 -4.48 15.05
N SER A 40 10.08 -5.29 15.38
CA SER A 40 9.98 -6.75 15.40
C SER A 40 8.85 -7.23 16.32
N ALA A 41 8.78 -6.69 17.53
CA ALA A 41 7.76 -7.04 18.51
C ALA A 41 6.35 -6.70 18.02
N TRP A 42 6.19 -5.58 17.32
CA TRP A 42 4.93 -5.19 16.70
C TRP A 42 4.44 -6.14 15.61
N GLN A 43 5.35 -6.66 14.79
CA GLN A 43 5.02 -7.67 13.79
C GLN A 43 4.58 -8.98 14.45
N GLU A 44 5.17 -9.34 15.59
CA GLU A 44 4.76 -10.51 16.37
C GLU A 44 3.39 -10.29 17.06
N ASP A 45 3.13 -9.08 17.58
CA ASP A 45 1.90 -8.71 18.29
C ASP A 45 0.67 -8.65 17.37
N ILE A 46 0.81 -8.16 16.13
CA ILE A 46 -0.29 -8.11 15.16
C ILE A 46 -0.64 -9.48 14.56
N LEU A 47 0.29 -10.43 14.59
CA LEU A 47 0.20 -11.71 13.87
C LEU A 47 -1.09 -12.51 14.18
N PRO A 48 -1.53 -12.70 15.44
CA PRO A 48 -2.79 -13.41 15.74
C PRO A 48 -4.03 -12.78 15.09
N TYR A 49 -4.05 -11.45 14.98
CA TYR A 49 -5.16 -10.70 14.41
C TYR A 49 -5.13 -10.74 12.89
N TRP A 50 -3.93 -10.60 12.31
CA TRP A 50 -3.74 -10.75 10.87
C TRP A 50 -4.13 -12.15 10.41
N TRP A 51 -3.68 -13.19 11.11
CA TRP A 51 -4.00 -14.58 10.78
C TRP A 51 -5.51 -14.84 10.78
N SER A 52 -6.22 -14.30 11.77
CA SER A 52 -7.68 -14.38 11.87
C SER A 52 -8.41 -13.61 10.77
N ALA A 53 -7.86 -12.47 10.35
CA ALA A 53 -8.47 -11.61 9.33
C ALA A 53 -8.23 -12.07 7.89
N ALA A 54 -7.49 -13.16 7.66
CA ALA A 54 -6.97 -13.57 6.36
C ALA A 54 -8.02 -13.69 5.24
N ASP A 55 -9.27 -14.03 5.54
CA ASP A 55 -10.39 -14.11 4.60
C ASP A 55 -11.31 -12.86 4.61
N ASN A 56 -11.07 -11.90 5.51
CA ASN A 56 -11.91 -10.74 5.75
C ASN A 56 -11.27 -9.46 5.19
N THR A 57 -11.94 -8.85 4.21
CA THR A 57 -11.47 -7.62 3.55
C THR A 57 -11.32 -6.45 4.53
N GLU A 58 -12.29 -6.24 5.43
CA GLU A 58 -12.27 -5.13 6.40
C GLU A 58 -11.20 -5.35 7.47
N GLY A 59 -11.06 -6.59 7.96
CA GLY A 59 -10.02 -6.97 8.90
C GLY A 59 -8.62 -6.77 8.32
N LEU A 60 -8.41 -7.15 7.06
CA LEU A 60 -7.12 -6.92 6.38
C LEU A 60 -6.85 -5.45 6.10
N GLN A 61 -7.87 -4.61 5.93
CA GLN A 61 -7.66 -3.16 5.82
C GLN A 61 -7.06 -2.59 7.12
N VAL A 62 -7.45 -3.08 8.29
CA VAL A 62 -6.82 -2.70 9.58
C VAL A 62 -5.35 -3.13 9.62
N VAL A 63 -5.03 -4.30 9.07
CA VAL A 63 -3.63 -4.76 8.93
C VAL A 63 -2.85 -3.85 7.97
N VAL A 64 -3.41 -3.52 6.81
CA VAL A 64 -2.81 -2.58 5.84
C VAL A 64 -2.50 -1.25 6.52
N ASP A 65 -3.46 -0.67 7.24
CA ASP A 65 -3.27 0.62 7.92
C ASP A 65 -2.18 0.52 8.99
N SER A 66 -2.10 -0.59 9.72
CA SER A 66 -1.06 -0.85 10.73
C SER A 66 0.33 -0.95 10.09
N GLN A 67 0.47 -1.72 9.01
CA GLN A 67 1.73 -1.86 8.27
C GLN A 67 2.16 -0.52 7.66
N SER A 68 1.20 0.28 7.16
CA SER A 68 1.47 1.60 6.59
C SER A 68 2.08 2.56 7.62
N ILE A 69 1.60 2.57 8.87
CA ILE A 69 2.19 3.40 9.93
C ILE A 69 3.65 3.02 10.17
N TRP A 70 3.94 1.73 10.29
CA TRP A 70 5.31 1.25 10.51
C TRP A 70 6.23 1.55 9.33
N ALA A 71 5.71 1.42 8.13
CA ALA A 71 6.40 1.76 6.91
C ALA A 71 6.61 3.29 6.73
N ALA A 72 5.88 4.13 7.48
CA ALA A 72 6.07 5.58 7.58
C ALA A 72 6.88 6.01 8.82
N ALA A 73 7.19 5.09 9.75
CA ALA A 73 7.67 5.43 11.09
C ALA A 73 8.95 6.29 11.08
N GLY A 74 9.86 6.06 10.13
CA GLY A 74 11.09 6.85 9.98
C GLY A 74 10.88 8.31 9.55
N GLN A 75 9.67 8.68 9.14
CA GLN A 75 9.29 10.04 8.71
C GLN A 75 8.49 10.80 9.78
N LEU A 76 8.13 10.14 10.88
CA LEU A 76 7.23 10.69 11.89
C LEU A 76 7.98 11.05 13.17
N PRO A 77 7.68 12.21 13.77
CA PRO A 77 7.96 12.46 15.18
C PRO A 77 7.40 11.35 16.06
N VAL A 78 8.09 11.03 17.15
CA VAL A 78 7.77 9.89 18.01
C VAL A 78 6.39 10.03 18.67
N GLU A 79 5.95 11.26 18.93
CA GLU A 79 4.65 11.58 19.50
C GLU A 79 3.52 11.19 18.55
N ILE A 80 3.67 11.57 17.28
CA ILE A 80 2.71 11.25 16.22
C ILE A 80 2.69 9.75 15.98
N LEU A 81 3.87 9.12 15.87
CA LEU A 81 3.99 7.68 15.72
C LEU A 81 3.31 6.94 16.87
N ALA A 82 3.62 7.29 18.13
CA ALA A 82 3.05 6.63 19.30
C ALA A 82 1.53 6.78 19.36
N ALA A 83 1.00 7.96 19.05
CA ALA A 83 -0.44 8.19 19.01
C ALA A 83 -1.12 7.41 17.87
N ALA A 84 -0.53 7.43 16.67
CA ALA A 84 -1.03 6.68 15.52
C ALA A 84 -1.07 5.17 15.79
N VAL A 85 0.02 4.65 16.35
CA VAL A 85 0.16 3.25 16.73
C VAL A 85 -0.86 2.88 17.81
N GLY A 86 -1.01 3.69 18.87
CA GLY A 86 -1.97 3.45 19.95
C GLY A 86 -3.42 3.37 19.45
N ILE A 87 -3.85 4.30 18.60
CA ILE A 87 -5.18 4.26 17.97
C ILE A 87 -5.37 2.98 17.14
N GLN A 88 -4.33 2.53 16.42
CA GLN A 88 -4.44 1.26 15.68
C GLN A 88 -4.46 0.02 16.57
N GLU A 89 -3.90 0.06 17.78
CA GLU A 89 -4.11 -1.02 18.76
C GLU A 89 -5.56 -1.15 19.16
N GLU A 90 -6.21 -0.02 19.43
CA GLU A 90 -7.62 0.00 19.81
C GLU A 90 -8.49 -0.57 18.68
N LYS A 91 -8.21 -0.21 17.42
CA LYS A 91 -8.91 -0.76 16.25
C LYS A 91 -8.62 -2.25 16.06
N ARG A 92 -7.37 -2.67 16.20
CA ARG A 92 -6.97 -4.09 16.15
C ARG A 92 -7.67 -4.91 17.23
N ALA A 93 -7.85 -4.35 18.43
CA ALA A 93 -8.52 -5.02 19.54
C ALA A 93 -10.00 -5.35 19.26
N LEU A 94 -10.62 -4.68 18.27
CA LEU A 94 -11.97 -5.02 17.78
C LEU A 94 -11.97 -6.26 16.88
N LEU A 95 -10.81 -6.67 16.36
CA LEU A 95 -10.66 -7.91 15.61
C LEU A 95 -10.52 -9.10 16.55
N THR A 96 -10.96 -10.27 16.09
CA THR A 96 -10.74 -11.52 16.82
C THR A 96 -9.30 -11.98 16.64
N ALA A 97 -8.58 -12.23 17.73
CA ALA A 97 -7.28 -12.88 17.68
C ALA A 97 -7.47 -14.40 17.49
N ALA A 98 -6.74 -15.00 16.54
CA ALA A 98 -6.74 -16.45 16.34
C ALA A 98 -5.61 -17.14 17.13
N PRO A 99 -5.80 -18.40 17.57
CA PRO A 99 -4.67 -19.26 17.93
C PRO A 99 -3.75 -19.40 16.72
N LEU A 100 -2.46 -19.19 16.94
CA LEU A 100 -1.46 -19.37 15.91
C LEU A 100 -0.99 -20.83 15.84
N PRO A 101 -0.77 -21.40 14.63
CA PRO A 101 -0.29 -22.76 14.49
C PRO A 101 1.06 -22.98 15.18
N ASP A 102 1.23 -24.12 15.86
CA ASP A 102 2.51 -24.47 16.50
C ASP A 102 3.66 -24.61 15.49
N LEU A 103 3.35 -24.92 14.22
CA LEU A 103 4.31 -24.98 13.12
C LEU A 103 5.07 -23.65 12.93
N LEU A 104 4.49 -22.51 13.31
CA LEU A 104 5.16 -21.21 13.24
C LEU A 104 6.32 -21.07 14.23
N LYS A 105 6.49 -22.02 15.16
CA LYS A 105 7.61 -22.09 16.12
C LYS A 105 8.77 -22.95 15.64
N LEU A 106 8.65 -23.59 14.47
CA LEU A 106 9.73 -24.40 13.92
C LEU A 106 10.98 -23.54 13.69
N GLU A 107 12.14 -24.15 13.94
CA GLU A 107 13.45 -23.52 13.75
C GLU A 107 13.85 -23.49 12.27
N ALA A 108 14.78 -22.61 11.93
CA ALA A 108 15.33 -22.51 10.58
C ALA A 108 15.96 -23.83 10.13
N SER A 109 15.69 -24.19 8.87
CA SER A 109 16.40 -25.30 8.21
C SER A 109 17.86 -24.94 7.96
N ALA A 110 18.72 -25.96 7.87
CA ALA A 110 20.11 -25.75 7.46
C ALA A 110 20.14 -25.11 6.05
N PRO A 111 20.93 -24.05 5.83
CA PRO A 111 21.00 -23.38 4.54
C PRO A 111 21.41 -24.35 3.42
N MET A 112 20.74 -24.23 2.27
CA MET A 112 21.01 -25.02 1.07
C MET A 112 21.46 -24.10 -0.07
N PRO A 113 21.98 -24.65 -1.18
CA PRO A 113 22.18 -23.88 -2.40
C PRO A 113 20.89 -23.14 -2.81
N LEU A 114 21.01 -21.87 -3.16
CA LEU A 114 19.87 -20.97 -3.37
C LEU A 114 18.90 -21.46 -4.45
N ASP A 115 19.39 -22.15 -5.49
CA ASP A 115 18.56 -22.77 -6.52
C ASP A 115 17.65 -23.87 -5.93
N MET A 116 18.19 -24.72 -5.06
CA MET A 116 17.40 -25.73 -4.35
C MET A 116 16.38 -25.11 -3.40
N GLU A 117 16.77 -24.08 -2.64
CA GLU A 117 15.86 -23.37 -1.75
C GLU A 117 14.72 -22.71 -2.51
N VAL A 118 14.99 -22.17 -3.70
CA VAL A 118 13.97 -21.55 -4.55
C VAL A 118 12.96 -22.57 -5.08
N ASP A 119 13.41 -23.76 -5.47
CA ASP A 119 12.54 -24.82 -5.94
C ASP A 119 11.66 -25.36 -4.80
N LEU A 120 12.25 -25.59 -3.62
CA LEU A 120 11.54 -26.00 -2.41
C LEU A 120 10.53 -24.94 -1.96
N LEU A 121 10.92 -23.66 -1.97
CA LEU A 121 10.04 -22.54 -1.63
C LEU A 121 8.84 -22.50 -2.57
N SER A 122 9.09 -22.63 -3.87
CA SER A 122 8.03 -22.59 -4.88
C SER A 122 7.03 -23.72 -4.67
N LYS A 123 7.51 -24.94 -4.41
CA LYS A 123 6.68 -26.11 -4.13
C LYS A 123 5.87 -25.93 -2.84
N ALA A 124 6.52 -25.56 -1.74
CA ALA A 124 5.85 -25.41 -0.44
C ALA A 124 4.79 -24.29 -0.47
N VAL A 125 5.03 -23.21 -1.21
CA VAL A 125 4.03 -22.13 -1.40
C VAL A 125 2.82 -22.62 -2.21
N GLU A 126 3.02 -23.44 -3.23
CA GLU A 126 1.94 -24.00 -4.06
C GLU A 126 1.10 -25.03 -3.30
N GLU A 127 1.74 -25.84 -2.46
CA GLU A 127 1.09 -26.89 -1.65
C GLU A 127 0.53 -26.37 -0.32
N ALA A 128 0.75 -25.09 0.00
CA ALA A 128 0.43 -24.48 1.30
C ALA A 128 1.03 -25.26 2.49
N ASP A 129 2.23 -25.82 2.30
CA ASP A 129 2.91 -26.68 3.27
C ASP A 129 3.69 -25.85 4.28
N LEU A 130 3.03 -25.50 5.39
CA LEU A 130 3.63 -24.74 6.48
C LEU A 130 4.81 -25.46 7.16
N GLU A 131 4.83 -26.79 7.17
CA GLU A 131 5.87 -27.58 7.85
C GLU A 131 7.23 -27.38 7.17
N HIS A 132 7.24 -27.36 5.84
CA HIS A 132 8.46 -27.08 5.07
C HIS A 132 8.70 -25.58 4.85
N LEU A 133 7.63 -24.78 4.74
CA LEU A 133 7.75 -23.36 4.44
C LEU A 133 8.31 -22.54 5.60
N VAL A 134 7.94 -22.83 6.85
CA VAL A 134 8.39 -22.05 8.02
C VAL A 134 9.91 -22.14 8.20
N PRO A 135 10.54 -23.34 8.28
CA PRO A 135 11.99 -23.46 8.43
C PRO A 135 12.77 -22.88 7.25
N LEU A 136 12.22 -22.97 6.04
CA LEU A 136 12.85 -22.47 4.83
C LEU A 136 12.85 -20.95 4.77
N LEU A 137 11.71 -20.31 5.06
CA LEU A 137 11.63 -18.85 5.07
C LEU A 137 12.52 -18.23 6.14
N GLN A 138 12.63 -18.84 7.32
CA GLN A 138 13.55 -18.37 8.36
C GLN A 138 15.02 -18.48 7.90
N SER A 139 15.40 -19.61 7.30
CA SER A 139 16.77 -19.83 6.78
C SER A 139 17.12 -18.79 5.69
N MET A 140 16.22 -18.57 4.75
CA MET A 140 16.41 -17.62 3.65
C MET A 140 16.37 -16.14 4.09
N ALA A 141 15.82 -15.82 5.26
CA ALA A 141 15.62 -14.42 5.67
C ALA A 141 16.88 -13.77 6.27
N ASP A 142 17.85 -14.57 6.74
CA ASP A 142 19.13 -14.09 7.25
C ASP A 142 20.12 -13.72 6.13
N ASP A 143 20.01 -14.33 4.95
CA ASP A 143 20.82 -13.98 3.76
C ASP A 143 20.12 -12.92 2.90
N GLU A 144 20.82 -11.84 2.57
CA GLU A 144 20.24 -10.71 1.83
C GLU A 144 19.78 -11.11 0.41
N ASN A 145 20.53 -11.99 -0.26
CA ASN A 145 20.19 -12.44 -1.61
C ASN A 145 18.99 -13.38 -1.58
N ALA A 146 18.97 -14.35 -0.67
CA ALA A 146 17.85 -15.26 -0.47
C ALA A 146 16.58 -14.50 -0.06
N ARG A 147 16.68 -13.53 0.85
CA ARG A 147 15.59 -12.64 1.23
C ARG A 147 15.05 -11.86 0.03
N ARG A 148 15.92 -11.34 -0.83
CA ARG A 148 15.52 -10.67 -2.08
C ARG A 148 14.77 -11.63 -3.02
N VAL A 149 15.17 -12.90 -3.07
CA VAL A 149 14.45 -13.90 -3.85
C VAL A 149 13.06 -14.18 -3.26
N VAL A 150 12.96 -14.36 -1.94
CA VAL A 150 11.67 -14.52 -1.24
C VAL A 150 10.74 -13.35 -1.56
N LEU A 151 11.20 -12.11 -1.39
CA LEU A 151 10.42 -10.90 -1.68
C LEU A 151 9.92 -10.87 -3.12
N ASN A 152 10.77 -11.22 -4.08
CA ASN A 152 10.38 -11.26 -5.48
C ASN A 152 9.36 -12.37 -5.78
N ARG A 153 9.48 -13.54 -5.13
CA ARG A 153 8.51 -14.64 -5.28
C ARG A 153 7.16 -14.27 -4.68
N LEU A 154 7.15 -13.66 -3.49
CA LEU A 154 5.95 -13.12 -2.87
C LEU A 154 5.31 -12.06 -3.78
N ALA A 155 6.09 -11.09 -4.28
CA ALA A 155 5.59 -10.10 -5.23
C ALA A 155 4.95 -10.77 -6.46
N GLN A 156 5.59 -11.79 -7.06
CA GLN A 156 5.01 -12.50 -8.20
C GLN A 156 3.67 -13.18 -7.91
N ARG A 157 3.49 -13.73 -6.71
CA ARG A 157 2.24 -14.40 -6.32
C ARG A 157 1.15 -13.42 -5.88
N LEU A 158 1.52 -12.29 -5.28
CA LEU A 158 0.60 -11.34 -4.66
C LEU A 158 0.30 -10.10 -5.53
N ALA A 159 1.16 -9.73 -6.47
CA ALA A 159 1.03 -8.55 -7.33
C ALA A 159 0.02 -8.72 -8.49
N ASP A 160 -0.41 -9.95 -8.74
CA ASP A 160 -1.26 -10.32 -9.87
C ASP A 160 -2.76 -10.33 -9.53
N ASP A 161 -3.12 -10.01 -8.29
CA ASP A 161 -4.48 -10.17 -7.79
C ASP A 161 -5.23 -8.84 -7.74
N SER A 162 -6.36 -8.76 -8.45
CA SER A 162 -7.26 -7.60 -8.45
C SER A 162 -8.41 -7.69 -7.44
N HIS A 163 -8.46 -8.75 -6.63
CA HIS A 163 -9.45 -8.94 -5.59
C HIS A 163 -9.45 -7.74 -4.64
N ALA A 164 -10.65 -7.27 -4.30
CA ALA A 164 -10.87 -6.09 -3.46
C ALA A 164 -10.00 -4.88 -3.87
N GLN A 165 -9.89 -4.63 -5.19
CA GLN A 165 -9.06 -3.56 -5.76
C GLN A 165 -7.58 -3.68 -5.40
N GLY A 166 -7.05 -4.90 -5.38
CA GLY A 166 -5.64 -5.17 -5.18
C GLY A 166 -5.20 -5.23 -3.73
N LEU A 167 -6.10 -5.56 -2.80
CA LEU A 167 -5.82 -5.52 -1.36
C LEU A 167 -4.58 -6.34 -0.95
N ARG A 168 -4.34 -7.51 -1.56
CA ARG A 168 -3.13 -8.31 -1.31
C ARG A 168 -1.86 -7.64 -1.79
N SER A 169 -1.92 -7.01 -2.96
CA SER A 169 -0.78 -6.26 -3.51
C SER A 169 -0.46 -5.06 -2.63
N ILE A 170 -1.50 -4.33 -2.16
CA ILE A 170 -1.36 -3.23 -1.20
C ILE A 170 -0.71 -3.75 0.09
N LEU A 171 -1.28 -4.80 0.70
CA LEU A 171 -0.78 -5.38 1.93
C LEU A 171 0.68 -5.86 1.80
N PHE A 172 1.03 -6.50 0.68
CA PHE A 172 2.41 -6.84 0.37
C PHE A 172 3.30 -5.60 0.27
N GLY A 173 2.86 -4.54 -0.41
CA GLY A 173 3.65 -3.31 -0.57
C GLY A 173 3.91 -2.60 0.77
N GLU A 174 2.87 -2.43 1.58
CA GLU A 174 2.99 -1.81 2.91
C GLU A 174 3.86 -2.66 3.85
N TRP A 175 3.65 -3.99 3.86
CA TRP A 175 4.50 -4.90 4.63
C TRP A 175 5.94 -4.93 4.10
N HIS A 176 6.17 -4.91 2.79
CA HIS A 176 7.51 -4.99 2.22
C HIS A 176 8.39 -3.82 2.69
N ASP A 177 7.81 -2.62 2.73
CA ASP A 177 8.46 -1.43 3.24
C ASP A 177 8.66 -1.48 4.77
N ALA A 178 7.65 -1.90 5.53
CA ALA A 178 7.77 -2.08 6.97
C ALA A 178 8.80 -3.15 7.31
N ALA A 179 8.86 -4.23 6.55
CA ALA A 179 9.74 -5.36 6.80
C ALA A 179 11.21 -5.08 6.43
N ALA A 180 11.53 -3.88 5.95
CA ALA A 180 12.91 -3.48 5.67
C ALA A 180 13.75 -3.53 6.95
N GLY A 181 14.77 -4.38 6.96
CA GLY A 181 15.69 -4.53 8.09
C GLY A 181 15.19 -5.38 9.25
N LEU A 182 13.95 -5.92 9.21
CA LEU A 182 13.48 -6.84 10.26
C LEU A 182 14.38 -8.08 10.38
N PRO A 183 14.55 -8.65 11.59
CA PRO A 183 15.23 -9.92 11.80
C PRO A 183 14.53 -11.06 11.04
N ALA A 184 15.27 -12.14 10.75
CA ALA A 184 14.79 -13.25 9.93
C ALA A 184 13.47 -13.84 10.40
N ARG A 185 13.32 -14.06 11.70
CA ARG A 185 12.10 -14.61 12.30
C ARG A 185 10.87 -13.73 12.02
N SER A 186 10.94 -12.45 12.34
CA SER A 186 9.83 -11.51 12.19
C SER A 186 9.49 -11.26 10.73
N PHE A 187 10.51 -11.25 9.87
CA PHE A 187 10.33 -11.24 8.42
C PHE A 187 9.58 -12.50 7.94
N ALA A 188 10.03 -13.69 8.35
CA ALA A 188 9.41 -14.95 7.94
C ALA A 188 7.94 -15.05 8.41
N LEU A 189 7.64 -14.62 9.64
CA LEU A 189 6.28 -14.59 10.17
C LEU A 189 5.36 -13.67 9.35
N GLY A 190 5.84 -12.47 8.97
CA GLY A 190 5.09 -11.57 8.10
C GLY A 190 4.89 -12.13 6.68
N ALA A 191 5.91 -12.77 6.11
CA ALA A 191 5.81 -13.45 4.83
C ALA A 191 4.77 -14.59 4.85
N LEU A 192 4.74 -15.36 5.94
CA LEU A 192 3.75 -16.42 6.16
C LEU A 192 2.33 -15.86 6.31
N ALA A 193 2.15 -14.74 7.01
CA ALA A 193 0.85 -14.10 7.16
C ALA A 193 0.31 -13.55 5.82
N LEU A 194 1.19 -13.03 4.97
CA LEU A 194 0.86 -12.65 3.59
C LEU A 194 0.41 -13.85 2.76
N LEU A 195 1.16 -14.95 2.80
CA LEU A 195 0.82 -16.18 2.08
C LEU A 195 -0.48 -16.80 2.61
N HIS A 196 -0.69 -16.80 3.92
CA HIS A 196 -1.93 -17.24 4.53
C HIS A 196 -3.11 -16.41 4.01
N SER A 197 -2.99 -15.08 4.02
CA SER A 197 -3.99 -14.16 3.45
C SER A 197 -4.26 -14.47 1.98
N HIS A 198 -3.23 -14.79 1.21
CA HIS A 198 -3.37 -15.17 -0.19
C HIS A 198 -4.13 -16.47 -0.41
N TRP A 199 -3.87 -17.49 0.42
CA TRP A 199 -4.54 -18.78 0.33
C TRP A 199 -5.99 -18.74 0.79
N GLN A 200 -6.34 -17.88 1.75
CA GLN A 200 -7.70 -17.78 2.28
C GLN A 200 -8.63 -16.93 1.40
N GLN A 201 -8.10 -15.96 0.66
CA GLN A 201 -8.93 -15.11 -0.17
C GLN A 201 -9.26 -15.73 -1.53
N ALA A 202 -10.48 -15.47 -2.01
CA ALA A 202 -10.91 -15.89 -3.34
C ALA A 202 -9.98 -15.34 -4.44
N PRO A 203 -9.54 -16.15 -5.41
CA PRO A 203 -8.60 -15.68 -6.44
C PRO A 203 -9.19 -14.49 -7.21
N GLY A 204 -8.37 -13.48 -7.47
CA GLY A 204 -8.74 -12.36 -8.33
C GLY A 204 -9.08 -12.81 -9.76
N VAL A 205 -9.87 -11.98 -10.45
CA VAL A 205 -10.18 -12.20 -11.86
C VAL A 205 -9.02 -11.68 -12.71
N ALA A 206 -8.26 -12.60 -13.30
CA ALA A 206 -7.27 -12.25 -14.31
C ALA A 206 -7.98 -11.92 -15.63
N VAL A 207 -7.91 -10.66 -16.07
CA VAL A 207 -8.44 -10.26 -17.37
C VAL A 207 -7.44 -10.68 -18.46
N VAL A 208 -7.76 -11.75 -19.19
CA VAL A 208 -6.98 -12.17 -20.37
C VAL A 208 -7.55 -11.45 -21.59
N VAL A 209 -6.81 -10.48 -22.12
CA VAL A 209 -7.17 -9.83 -23.38
C VAL A 209 -6.44 -10.54 -24.52
N PRO A 210 -7.14 -11.06 -25.55
CA PRO A 210 -6.50 -11.64 -26.72
C PRO A 210 -5.63 -10.59 -27.41
N GLU A 211 -4.48 -11.01 -27.96
CA GLU A 211 -3.53 -10.17 -28.71
C GLU A 211 -4.12 -9.72 -30.06
N GLY A 212 -5.20 -8.94 -30.01
CA GLY A 212 -5.71 -8.21 -31.16
C GLY A 212 -4.87 -6.96 -31.38
N ARG A 213 -4.35 -6.77 -32.59
CA ARG A 213 -3.73 -5.51 -32.99
C ARG A 213 -4.74 -4.38 -32.78
N ALA A 214 -4.32 -3.31 -32.09
CA ALA A 214 -5.11 -2.09 -32.03
C ALA A 214 -5.35 -1.60 -33.47
N SER A 215 -6.60 -1.66 -33.93
CA SER A 215 -7.03 -1.00 -35.15
C SER A 215 -6.87 0.51 -34.97
N ARG A 216 -6.39 1.22 -35.99
CA ARG A 216 -6.41 2.69 -36.03
C ARG A 216 -7.83 3.16 -36.33
N ASP A 217 -8.70 2.98 -35.35
CA ASP A 217 -10.10 3.42 -35.39
C ASP A 217 -10.19 4.82 -34.76
N PRO A 218 -10.89 5.81 -35.34
CA PRO A 218 -11.06 7.15 -34.75
C PRO A 218 -11.64 7.17 -33.33
N GLU A 219 -12.35 6.11 -32.90
CA GLU A 219 -12.78 5.96 -31.50
C GLU A 219 -11.60 5.76 -30.51
N VAL A 220 -10.41 5.39 -30.98
CA VAL A 220 -9.18 5.20 -30.18
C VAL A 220 -8.47 6.53 -29.86
N ASP A 221 -8.80 7.62 -30.56
CA ASP A 221 -8.20 8.94 -30.34
C ASP A 221 -8.81 9.69 -29.14
N LYS A 222 -9.89 9.18 -28.56
CA LYS A 222 -10.51 9.74 -27.36
C LYS A 222 -9.56 9.63 -26.16
N PRO A 223 -9.28 10.72 -25.42
CA PRO A 223 -8.40 10.64 -24.25
C PRO A 223 -8.99 9.77 -23.15
N LEU A 224 -8.12 9.09 -22.41
CA LEU A 224 -8.51 8.06 -21.43
C LEU A 224 -9.48 8.57 -20.35
N LEU A 225 -9.25 9.79 -19.84
CA LEU A 225 -10.15 10.46 -18.88
C LEU A 225 -11.55 10.69 -19.45
N HIS A 226 -11.65 11.13 -20.71
CA HIS A 226 -12.94 11.37 -21.39
C HIS A 226 -13.68 10.05 -21.65
N ALA A 227 -12.96 9.02 -22.10
CA ALA A 227 -13.54 7.70 -22.29
C ALA A 227 -14.14 7.15 -20.98
N LEU A 228 -13.43 7.29 -19.85
CA LEU A 228 -13.97 6.89 -18.55
C LEU A 228 -15.14 7.77 -18.08
N ARG A 229 -15.05 9.09 -18.26
CA ARG A 229 -16.12 10.00 -17.85
C ARG A 229 -17.42 9.75 -18.60
N GLU A 230 -17.34 9.41 -19.88
CA GLU A 230 -18.50 9.09 -20.72
C GLU A 230 -18.91 7.61 -20.64
N ARG A 231 -18.21 6.80 -19.83
CA ARG A 231 -18.43 5.36 -19.69
C ARG A 231 -18.34 4.61 -21.03
N ASP A 232 -17.42 5.05 -21.87
CA ASP A 232 -17.13 4.54 -23.20
C ASP A 232 -16.11 3.39 -23.11
N LEU A 233 -16.60 2.17 -22.92
CA LEU A 233 -15.77 0.98 -22.80
C LEU A 233 -14.93 0.70 -24.07
N PRO A 234 -15.50 0.79 -25.30
CA PRO A 234 -14.72 0.59 -26.52
C PRO A 234 -13.52 1.54 -26.63
N ALA A 235 -13.72 2.85 -26.45
CA ALA A 235 -12.64 3.84 -26.53
C ALA A 235 -11.60 3.61 -25.43
N PHE A 236 -12.05 3.36 -24.19
CA PHE A 236 -11.16 3.10 -23.05
C PHE A 236 -10.28 1.87 -23.31
N MET A 237 -10.87 0.73 -23.66
CA MET A 237 -10.12 -0.49 -23.91
C MET A 237 -9.26 -0.41 -25.16
N GLY A 238 -9.69 0.33 -26.19
CA GLY A 238 -8.88 0.66 -27.36
C GLY A 238 -7.58 1.36 -26.96
N ARG A 239 -7.68 2.38 -26.11
CA ARG A 239 -6.52 3.12 -25.59
C ARG A 239 -5.60 2.26 -24.73
N ILE A 240 -6.16 1.46 -23.80
CA ILE A 240 -5.36 0.56 -22.95
C ILE A 240 -4.60 -0.47 -23.79
N ARG A 241 -5.24 -1.06 -24.81
CA ARG A 241 -4.56 -2.00 -25.73
C ARG A 241 -3.44 -1.33 -26.51
N ALA A 242 -3.64 -0.10 -26.99
CA ALA A 242 -2.61 0.67 -27.69
C ALA A 242 -1.37 0.93 -26.81
N LEU A 243 -1.55 1.04 -25.49
CA LEU A 243 -0.47 1.19 -24.51
C LEU A 243 0.07 -0.15 -23.98
N GLY A 244 -0.44 -1.29 -24.47
CA GLY A 244 -0.09 -2.62 -23.96
C GLY A 244 1.38 -3.00 -24.13
N ASP A 245 2.11 -2.36 -25.04
CA ASP A 245 3.56 -2.53 -25.21
C ASP A 245 4.38 -1.76 -24.17
N GLN A 246 3.76 -0.83 -23.45
CA GLN A 246 4.36 -0.01 -22.39
C GLN A 246 3.49 -0.06 -21.12
N PRO A 247 3.36 -1.22 -20.47
CA PRO A 247 2.36 -1.41 -19.41
C PRO A 247 2.58 -0.53 -18.19
N LEU A 248 3.83 -0.19 -17.85
CA LEU A 248 4.11 0.71 -16.72
C LEU A 248 3.68 2.14 -17.03
N ASP A 249 3.89 2.61 -18.26
CA ASP A 249 3.41 3.94 -18.67
C ASP A 249 1.88 3.98 -18.74
N ALA A 250 1.25 2.88 -19.13
CA ALA A 250 -0.19 2.72 -19.06
C ALA A 250 -0.71 2.76 -17.61
N ILE A 251 -0.05 2.07 -16.67
CA ILE A 251 -0.39 2.13 -15.23
C ILE A 251 -0.19 3.54 -14.69
N ARG A 252 0.88 4.26 -15.07
CA ARG A 252 1.07 5.68 -14.71
C ARG A 252 -0.07 6.56 -15.22
N GLN A 253 -0.53 6.34 -16.46
CA GLN A 253 -1.68 7.06 -17.01
C GLN A 253 -2.99 6.72 -16.28
N LEU A 254 -3.21 5.46 -15.93
CA LEU A 254 -4.35 5.05 -15.09
C LEU A 254 -4.29 5.71 -13.71
N PHE A 255 -3.11 5.73 -13.07
CA PHE A 255 -2.91 6.34 -11.76
C PHE A 255 -3.19 7.84 -11.78
N LEU A 256 -2.66 8.55 -12.78
CA LEU A 256 -2.97 9.96 -13.02
C LEU A 256 -4.47 10.18 -13.26
N THR A 257 -5.10 9.31 -14.04
CA THR A 257 -6.52 9.43 -14.36
C THR A 257 -7.41 9.20 -13.15
N VAL A 258 -7.13 8.19 -12.34
CA VAL A 258 -7.81 7.96 -11.06
C VAL A 258 -7.60 9.13 -10.12
N THR A 259 -6.42 9.75 -10.12
CA THR A 259 -6.14 10.95 -9.33
C THR A 259 -7.05 12.11 -9.74
N LEU A 260 -7.15 12.41 -11.04
CA LEU A 260 -8.04 13.46 -11.56
C LEU A 260 -9.52 13.13 -11.29
N MET A 261 -9.91 11.86 -11.43
CA MET A 261 -11.25 11.40 -11.10
C MET A 261 -11.58 11.63 -9.63
N ILE A 262 -10.65 11.38 -8.71
CA ILE A 262 -10.84 11.63 -7.27
C ILE A 262 -11.03 13.13 -7.01
N ILE A 263 -10.15 13.96 -7.58
CA ILE A 263 -10.15 15.40 -7.38
C ILE A 263 -11.43 16.04 -7.96
N GLU A 264 -11.83 15.65 -9.18
CA GLU A 264 -12.98 16.26 -9.87
C GLU A 264 -14.33 15.67 -9.45
N GLY A 265 -14.37 14.42 -9.01
CA GLY A 265 -15.59 13.63 -9.02
C GLY A 265 -16.46 13.68 -7.78
N ASP A 266 -17.75 13.45 -8.01
CA ASP A 266 -18.73 13.04 -7.00
C ASP A 266 -18.61 11.53 -6.80
N HIS A 267 -18.23 11.11 -5.60
CA HIS A 267 -18.04 9.70 -5.26
C HIS A 267 -19.40 9.02 -5.04
N ARG A 268 -20.15 8.83 -6.14
CA ARG A 268 -21.37 7.99 -6.14
C ARG A 268 -21.09 6.51 -5.86
N HIS A 269 -19.81 6.13 -5.83
CA HIS A 269 -19.31 4.77 -5.61
C HIS A 269 -18.65 4.67 -4.22
N ASP A 270 -18.51 3.44 -3.72
CA ASP A 270 -17.82 3.12 -2.47
C ASP A 270 -16.45 3.85 -2.39
N PRO A 271 -16.31 4.88 -1.52
CA PRO A 271 -15.08 5.64 -1.39
C PRO A 271 -13.89 4.76 -1.03
N GLN A 272 -14.09 3.71 -0.22
CA GLN A 272 -13.01 2.83 0.19
C GLN A 272 -12.47 2.01 -0.98
N ALA A 273 -13.34 1.56 -1.89
CA ALA A 273 -12.91 0.84 -3.08
C ALA A 273 -12.09 1.76 -4.01
N LEU A 274 -12.46 3.03 -4.14
CA LEU A 274 -11.72 4.00 -4.93
C LEU A 274 -10.36 4.32 -4.30
N MET A 275 -10.33 4.48 -2.97
CA MET A 275 -9.10 4.64 -2.20
C MET A 275 -8.14 3.46 -2.41
N ARG A 276 -8.64 2.22 -2.29
CA ARG A 276 -7.83 1.02 -2.55
C ARG A 276 -7.31 1.00 -3.99
N LEU A 277 -8.13 1.34 -4.97
CA LEU A 277 -7.67 1.42 -6.37
C LEU A 277 -6.52 2.43 -6.53
N TYR A 278 -6.61 3.62 -5.92
CA TYR A 278 -5.54 4.62 -5.96
C TYR A 278 -4.25 4.08 -5.34
N VAL A 279 -4.32 3.51 -4.14
CA VAL A 279 -3.17 2.93 -3.44
C VAL A 279 -2.58 1.79 -4.27
N TRP A 280 -3.42 0.88 -4.78
CA TRP A 280 -3.00 -0.26 -5.58
C TRP A 280 -2.23 0.16 -6.83
N LEU A 281 -2.72 1.14 -7.59
CA LEU A 281 -2.01 1.66 -8.76
C LEU A 281 -0.63 2.23 -8.38
N GLY A 282 -0.54 2.94 -7.25
CA GLY A 282 0.74 3.41 -6.70
C GLY A 282 1.67 2.26 -6.32
N THR A 283 1.16 1.25 -5.62
CA THR A 283 1.91 0.04 -5.25
C THR A 283 2.39 -0.72 -6.48
N LEU A 284 1.56 -0.88 -7.51
CA LEU A 284 1.95 -1.57 -8.75
C LEU A 284 3.15 -0.91 -9.41
N LEU A 285 3.31 0.41 -9.31
CA LEU A 285 4.46 1.11 -9.88
C LEU A 285 5.78 0.90 -9.11
N THR A 286 5.71 0.45 -7.86
CA THR A 286 6.91 0.16 -7.03
C THR A 286 7.29 -1.32 -7.03
N LEU A 287 6.39 -2.21 -7.47
CA LEU A 287 6.62 -3.64 -7.49
C LEU A 287 7.54 -4.09 -8.65
N PRO A 288 8.30 -5.19 -8.48
CA PRO A 288 9.19 -5.70 -9.53
C PRO A 288 8.40 -6.36 -10.68
N HIS A 289 8.54 -5.81 -11.90
CA HIS A 289 7.91 -6.32 -13.12
C HIS A 289 8.89 -7.14 -13.96
N ARG A 290 8.95 -8.46 -13.73
CA ARG A 290 9.98 -9.31 -14.35
C ARG A 290 9.70 -9.71 -15.81
N SER A 291 8.47 -9.55 -16.29
CA SER A 291 8.13 -9.84 -17.69
C SER A 291 7.05 -8.93 -18.23
N LEU A 292 7.11 -8.64 -19.52
CA LEU A 292 6.09 -7.85 -20.22
C LEU A 292 4.70 -8.52 -20.13
N ARG A 293 4.65 -9.85 -20.19
CA ARG A 293 3.41 -10.62 -20.08
C ARG A 293 2.71 -10.39 -18.73
N GLN A 294 3.47 -10.45 -17.64
CA GLN A 294 2.93 -10.23 -16.30
C GLN A 294 2.46 -8.78 -16.13
N ALA A 295 3.29 -7.81 -16.54
CA ALA A 295 2.93 -6.40 -16.47
C ALA A 295 1.67 -6.06 -17.28
N ARG A 296 1.48 -6.69 -18.46
CA ARG A 296 0.25 -6.58 -19.26
C ARG A 296 -0.98 -7.14 -18.53
N LYS A 297 -0.85 -8.33 -17.93
CA LYS A 297 -1.95 -8.95 -17.17
C LYS A 297 -2.42 -8.02 -16.04
N VAL A 298 -1.47 -7.52 -15.26
CA VAL A 298 -1.73 -6.55 -14.18
C VAL A 298 -2.37 -5.27 -14.73
N LEU A 299 -1.85 -4.72 -15.83
CA LEU A 299 -2.44 -3.55 -16.49
C LEU A 299 -3.92 -3.76 -16.83
N PHE A 300 -4.27 -4.88 -17.46
CA PHE A 300 -5.66 -5.11 -17.88
C PHE A 300 -6.60 -5.34 -16.69
N SER A 301 -6.13 -6.01 -15.64
CA SER A 301 -6.88 -6.11 -14.39
C SER A 301 -7.08 -4.74 -13.72
N ALA A 302 -6.04 -3.92 -13.65
CA ALA A 302 -6.12 -2.55 -13.14
C ALA A 302 -7.08 -1.69 -13.98
N ALA A 303 -7.00 -1.76 -15.31
CA ALA A 303 -7.88 -1.05 -16.23
C ALA A 303 -9.35 -1.44 -16.05
N ALA A 304 -9.65 -2.74 -15.91
CA ALA A 304 -11.00 -3.22 -15.65
C ALA A 304 -11.54 -2.69 -14.31
N CYS A 305 -10.72 -2.71 -13.25
CA CYS A 305 -11.09 -2.11 -11.96
C CYS A 305 -11.32 -0.60 -12.09
N THR A 306 -10.47 0.13 -12.80
CA THR A 306 -10.65 1.57 -13.05
C THR A 306 -11.94 1.87 -13.80
N PHE A 307 -12.28 1.08 -14.83
CA PHE A 307 -13.52 1.26 -15.57
C PHE A 307 -14.77 1.02 -14.71
N GLY A 308 -14.67 0.23 -13.64
CA GLY A 308 -15.74 0.07 -12.65
C GLY A 308 -16.19 1.40 -12.00
N PHE A 309 -15.35 2.43 -12.01
CA PHE A 309 -15.64 3.78 -11.50
C PHE A 309 -15.96 4.80 -12.61
N ALA A 310 -16.10 4.36 -13.85
CA ALA A 310 -16.44 5.21 -14.99
C ALA A 310 -17.82 5.86 -14.85
N GLY A 311 -17.99 7.05 -15.43
CA GLY A 311 -19.26 7.78 -15.42
C GLY A 311 -19.47 8.69 -14.21
N TRP A 312 -18.40 9.14 -13.54
CA TRP A 312 -18.53 10.12 -12.46
C TRP A 312 -18.99 11.48 -12.97
N GLN A 313 -19.65 12.23 -12.09
CA GLN A 313 -20.02 13.62 -12.35
C GLN A 313 -19.04 14.54 -11.64
N ARG A 314 -18.74 15.69 -12.25
CA ARG A 314 -17.90 16.70 -11.61
C ARG A 314 -18.66 17.32 -10.43
N ARG A 315 -18.01 17.50 -9.29
CA ARG A 315 -18.56 18.34 -8.20
C ARG A 315 -18.24 19.81 -8.45
N GLU A 316 -19.23 20.66 -8.25
CA GLU A 316 -19.10 22.12 -8.43
C GLU A 316 -18.44 22.81 -7.23
N ASP A 317 -18.33 22.13 -6.09
CA ASP A 317 -17.72 22.64 -4.85
C ASP A 317 -16.19 22.60 -4.85
N TRP A 318 -15.57 22.00 -5.87
CA TRP A 318 -14.13 21.86 -5.99
C TRP A 318 -13.60 22.54 -7.28
N PRO A 319 -12.41 23.18 -7.24
CA PRO A 319 -11.82 23.80 -8.41
C PRO A 319 -11.59 22.79 -9.54
N ASP A 320 -11.78 23.22 -10.79
CA ASP A 320 -11.28 22.44 -11.92
C ASP A 320 -9.76 22.45 -11.98
N PHE A 321 -9.25 21.51 -12.78
CA PHE A 321 -7.85 21.47 -13.17
C PHE A 321 -7.29 22.82 -13.63
N SER A 322 -8.02 23.58 -14.46
CA SER A 322 -7.56 24.91 -14.90
C SER A 322 -7.35 25.89 -13.75
N THR A 323 -8.26 25.89 -12.77
CA THR A 323 -8.15 26.73 -11.58
C THR A 323 -6.98 26.28 -10.69
N LEU A 324 -6.82 24.97 -10.50
CA LEU A 324 -5.69 24.40 -9.75
C LEU A 324 -4.34 24.75 -10.38
N ALA A 325 -4.23 24.58 -11.71
CA ALA A 325 -3.03 24.89 -12.47
C ALA A 325 -2.69 26.39 -12.43
N ALA A 326 -3.69 27.26 -12.63
CA ALA A 326 -3.51 28.71 -12.57
C ALA A 326 -3.06 29.18 -11.18
N TYR A 327 -3.61 28.59 -10.10
CA TYR A 327 -3.17 28.92 -8.74
C TYR A 327 -1.73 28.47 -8.50
N ARG A 328 -1.36 27.25 -8.92
CA ARG A 328 0.00 26.73 -8.75
C ARG A 328 1.06 27.70 -9.28
N ASP A 329 0.84 28.27 -10.46
CA ASP A 329 1.79 29.19 -11.11
C ASP A 329 1.98 30.50 -10.36
N ARG A 330 0.99 30.90 -9.54
CA ARG A 330 0.99 32.16 -8.78
C ARG A 330 1.03 31.95 -7.26
N ALA A 331 1.13 30.72 -6.77
CA ALA A 331 0.96 30.38 -5.36
C ALA A 331 1.89 31.18 -4.43
N LEU A 332 3.14 31.41 -4.85
CA LEU A 332 4.12 32.18 -4.08
C LEU A 332 3.89 33.70 -4.07
N SER A 333 2.99 34.20 -4.92
CA SER A 333 2.61 35.61 -5.00
C SER A 333 1.29 35.92 -4.29
N GLU A 334 0.58 34.89 -3.83
CA GLU A 334 -0.65 35.03 -3.05
C GLU A 334 -0.38 34.99 -1.53
N PRO A 335 -1.31 35.51 -0.70
CA PRO A 335 -1.24 35.34 0.75
C PRO A 335 -1.16 33.87 1.16
N VAL A 336 -0.44 33.59 2.24
CA VAL A 336 -0.30 32.22 2.77
C VAL A 336 -1.69 31.63 3.06
N PRO A 337 -2.09 30.56 2.36
CA PRO A 337 -3.41 29.95 2.53
C PRO A 337 -3.48 29.12 3.81
N ALA A 338 -4.71 28.74 4.20
CA ALA A 338 -4.90 27.78 5.28
C ALA A 338 -4.35 26.39 4.90
N HIS A 339 -3.71 25.71 5.85
CA HIS A 339 -2.96 24.46 5.61
C HIS A 339 -3.83 23.32 5.05
N PHE A 340 -5.05 23.14 5.56
CA PHE A 340 -5.98 22.07 5.16
C PHE A 340 -6.91 22.47 4.01
N THR A 341 -6.36 23.15 3.01
CA THR A 341 -7.08 23.55 1.79
C THR A 341 -6.30 23.11 0.56
N TRP A 342 -6.94 23.02 -0.59
CA TRP A 342 -6.22 22.75 -1.84
C TRP A 342 -5.17 23.82 -2.13
N GLN A 343 -5.44 25.10 -1.80
CA GLN A 343 -4.44 26.17 -1.89
C GLN A 343 -3.25 25.87 -0.97
N GLY A 344 -3.51 25.43 0.26
CA GLY A 344 -2.49 25.00 1.24
C GLY A 344 -1.53 23.95 0.69
N ALA A 345 -2.08 22.89 0.10
CA ALA A 345 -1.29 21.83 -0.53
C ALA A 345 -0.41 22.36 -1.68
N LEU A 346 -1.00 23.18 -2.57
CA LEU A 346 -0.28 23.73 -3.72
C LEU A 346 0.77 24.75 -3.31
N TYR A 347 0.47 25.58 -2.30
CA TYR A 347 1.42 26.50 -1.71
C TYR A 347 2.60 25.76 -1.08
N ALA A 348 2.36 24.72 -0.27
CA ALA A 348 3.41 23.93 0.36
C ALA A 348 4.32 23.21 -0.66
N ALA A 349 3.75 22.81 -1.80
CA ALA A 349 4.52 22.27 -2.93
C ALA A 349 5.38 23.36 -3.60
N ALA A 350 4.85 24.57 -3.78
CA ALA A 350 5.56 25.68 -4.42
C ALA A 350 6.64 26.32 -3.52
N SER A 351 6.40 26.40 -2.21
CA SER A 351 7.28 27.06 -1.22
C SER A 351 8.40 26.16 -0.69
N GLY A 352 8.39 24.87 -1.04
CA GLY A 352 9.33 23.89 -0.50
C GLY A 352 9.04 23.44 0.93
N THR A 353 7.87 23.78 1.49
CA THR A 353 7.46 23.40 2.87
C THR A 353 6.59 22.12 2.89
N SER A 354 6.75 21.24 1.89
CA SER A 354 5.91 20.05 1.76
C SER A 354 6.08 19.06 2.92
N ALA A 355 7.27 18.95 3.50
CA ALA A 355 7.53 18.06 4.63
C ALA A 355 6.68 18.44 5.86
N ASP A 356 6.70 19.72 6.23
CA ASP A 356 5.91 20.24 7.36
C ASP A 356 4.40 20.08 7.10
N TRP A 357 3.96 20.32 5.86
CA TRP A 357 2.56 20.13 5.49
C TRP A 357 2.11 18.68 5.63
N TRP A 358 2.94 17.71 5.21
CA TRP A 358 2.64 16.29 5.39
C TRP A 358 2.57 15.87 6.86
N LEU A 359 3.43 16.44 7.71
CA LEU A 359 3.39 16.21 9.16
C LEU A 359 2.10 16.74 9.78
N GLN A 360 1.67 17.95 9.41
CA GLN A 360 0.40 18.51 9.89
C GLN A 360 -0.82 17.67 9.48
N LEU A 361 -0.81 17.06 8.28
CA LEU A 361 -1.86 16.11 7.89
C LEU A 361 -1.85 14.86 8.79
N ALA A 362 -0.67 14.34 9.13
CA ALA A 362 -0.55 13.19 10.02
C ALA A 362 -1.05 13.52 11.44
N GLU A 363 -0.70 14.69 11.98
CA GLU A 363 -1.23 15.20 13.26
C GLU A 363 -2.76 15.27 13.25
N ARG A 364 -3.32 15.81 12.16
CA ARG A 364 -4.77 15.94 12.01
C ARG A 364 -5.47 14.58 11.92
N ALA A 365 -4.90 13.62 11.20
CA ALA A 365 -5.45 12.28 11.10
C ALA A 365 -5.43 11.55 12.44
N VAL A 366 -4.35 11.68 13.22
CA VAL A 366 -4.28 11.16 14.60
C VAL A 366 -5.37 11.79 15.46
N ALA A 367 -5.54 13.11 15.40
CA ALA A 367 -6.59 13.82 16.14
C ALA A 367 -8.02 13.39 15.74
N GLN A 368 -8.20 12.84 14.54
CA GLN A 368 -9.46 12.29 14.04
C GLN A 368 -9.61 10.77 14.27
N GLY A 369 -8.70 10.14 15.01
CA GLY A 369 -8.77 8.71 15.31
C GLY A 369 -8.31 7.81 14.15
N ASN A 370 -7.31 8.24 13.38
CA ASN A 370 -6.72 7.52 12.23
C ASN A 370 -7.77 6.99 11.24
N PRO A 371 -8.47 7.86 10.48
CA PRO A 371 -9.47 7.41 9.51
C PRO A 371 -8.96 6.24 8.65
N THR A 372 -9.82 5.23 8.43
CA THR A 372 -9.45 4.01 7.69
C THR A 372 -8.84 4.37 6.33
N GLY A 373 -7.72 3.74 5.97
CA GLY A 373 -7.01 3.97 4.71
C GLY A 373 -6.18 5.25 4.64
N PHE A 374 -6.13 6.06 5.71
CA PHE A 374 -5.40 7.34 5.68
C PHE A 374 -3.90 7.15 5.42
N TRP A 375 -3.27 6.29 6.22
CA TRP A 375 -1.84 6.04 6.16
C TRP A 375 -1.35 5.50 4.81
N PRO A 376 -1.98 4.48 4.19
CA PRO A 376 -1.55 4.03 2.87
C PRO A 376 -1.75 5.11 1.79
N ILE A 377 -2.81 5.92 1.86
CA ILE A 377 -3.02 7.05 0.95
C ILE A 377 -1.95 8.13 1.14
N TRP A 378 -1.68 8.50 2.39
CA TRP A 378 -0.67 9.50 2.76
C TRP A 378 0.69 9.12 2.18
N ARG A 379 1.14 7.86 2.39
CA ARG A 379 2.40 7.35 1.84
C ARG A 379 2.40 7.30 0.32
N THR A 380 1.31 6.81 -0.28
CA THR A 380 1.20 6.68 -1.74
C THR A 380 1.26 8.06 -2.40
N ALA A 381 0.54 9.05 -1.88
CA ALA A 381 0.52 10.40 -2.41
C ALA A 381 1.86 11.12 -2.29
N GLN A 382 2.59 10.92 -1.18
CA GLN A 382 3.95 11.46 -1.01
C GLN A 382 4.94 10.93 -2.06
N ARG A 383 4.87 9.63 -2.35
CA ARG A 383 5.79 8.94 -3.26
C ARG A 383 5.37 9.05 -4.72
N ALA A 384 4.11 9.42 -4.97
CA ALA A 384 3.52 9.48 -6.29
C ALA A 384 4.37 10.27 -7.29
N GLY A 385 5.00 11.37 -6.86
CA GLY A 385 5.86 12.17 -7.73
C GLY A 385 7.12 11.44 -8.20
N GLN A 386 7.68 10.55 -7.38
CA GLN A 386 8.86 9.75 -7.73
C GLN A 386 8.51 8.63 -8.72
N VAL A 387 7.31 8.04 -8.61
CA VAL A 387 6.89 6.89 -9.43
C VAL A 387 6.22 7.29 -10.75
N THR A 388 5.52 8.43 -10.77
CA THR A 388 4.85 8.93 -11.98
C THR A 388 5.79 9.67 -12.90
N GLY A 389 6.70 10.49 -12.36
CA GLY A 389 7.66 11.30 -13.14
C GLY A 389 6.96 12.14 -14.21
N GLY A 390 6.55 13.37 -13.90
CA GLY A 390 5.88 14.19 -14.91
C GLY A 390 5.34 15.53 -14.43
N PRO A 391 4.84 16.36 -15.36
CA PRO A 391 4.40 17.73 -15.09
C PRO A 391 3.16 17.81 -14.18
N LEU A 392 2.47 16.68 -13.97
CA LEU A 392 1.25 16.56 -13.16
C LEU A 392 1.46 15.91 -11.80
N ALA A 393 2.68 15.53 -11.42
CA ALA A 393 2.97 14.90 -10.12
C ALA A 393 2.48 15.70 -8.90
N TRP A 394 2.34 17.02 -9.05
CA TRP A 394 1.92 17.95 -8.00
C TRP A 394 0.45 17.81 -7.57
N ILE A 395 -0.39 17.07 -8.31
CA ILE A 395 -1.82 16.92 -7.96
C ILE A 395 -2.06 15.84 -6.89
N HIS A 396 -1.12 14.90 -6.71
CA HIS A 396 -1.29 13.77 -5.80
C HIS A 396 -1.54 14.15 -4.33
N PRO A 397 -0.91 15.20 -3.77
CA PRO A 397 -1.26 15.70 -2.44
C PRO A 397 -2.75 16.03 -2.25
N LEU A 398 -3.44 16.46 -3.32
CA LEU A 398 -4.85 16.83 -3.27
C LEU A 398 -5.77 15.62 -3.01
N VAL A 399 -5.31 14.40 -3.32
CA VAL A 399 -6.07 13.16 -3.06
C VAL A 399 -6.31 12.97 -1.57
N VAL A 400 -5.31 13.28 -0.74
CA VAL A 400 -5.41 13.11 0.71
C VAL A 400 -6.41 14.10 1.30
N LEU A 401 -6.36 15.36 0.83
CA LEU A 401 -7.35 16.36 1.22
C LEU A 401 -8.76 15.92 0.83
N ARG A 402 -8.93 15.45 -0.41
CA ARG A 402 -10.24 15.09 -0.95
C ARG A 402 -10.95 13.95 -0.22
N PHE A 403 -10.19 13.02 0.38
CA PHE A 403 -10.79 11.93 1.16
C PHE A 403 -11.02 12.25 2.64
N TYR A 404 -10.24 13.17 3.23
CA TYR A 404 -10.17 13.28 4.70
C TYR A 404 -10.37 14.68 5.27
N PHE A 405 -10.17 15.73 4.48
CA PHE A 405 -10.06 17.10 4.99
C PHE A 405 -10.86 18.14 4.19
N ASP A 406 -11.69 17.70 3.24
CA ASP A 406 -12.59 18.52 2.44
C ASP A 406 -14.02 17.97 2.41
#